data_AF-A0A2U1C9A0-F1
#
_entry.id   AF-A0A2U1C9A0-F1
#
_cell.length_a   1.000
_cell.length_b   1.000
_cell.length_c   1.000
_cell.angle_alpha   90.00
_cell.angle_beta   90.00
_cell.angle_gamma   90.00
#
_symmetry.space_group_name_H-M   'P 1'
#
loop_
_entity.id
_entity.type
_entity.pdbx_description
1 polymer ?
#
loop_
_entity_poly.entity_id
_entity_poly.type
_entity_poly.pdbx_seq_one_letter_code
_entity_poly.pdbx_strand_id
1 'polypeptide(L)'
;MAAIHITDIEAAINHWRAQSPSPDGVVLAPAVQALAEVYADLAYRHSTAIDEAQMSAAALAAWLDWYATTPDTPCIAICSTSQGDDWCKGCGRSFEEVQHWPAMGPVQKRATWQRIQHEGTAWRFNRYAERAQENLNEKRL
;
A
#
# COMPACT_ATOMS: atom_id res chain seq x y z
N MET A 1 -13.92 7.86 -3.93
CA MET A 1 -12.87 8.05 -2.89
C MET A 1 -11.96 6.83 -2.91
N ALA A 2 -10.68 6.99 -2.59
CA ALA A 2 -9.76 5.85 -2.51
C ALA A 2 -10.15 4.98 -1.29
N ALA A 3 -10.03 3.66 -1.42
CA ALA A 3 -10.41 2.70 -0.37
C ALA A 3 -9.22 1.81 -0.01
N ILE A 4 -9.19 1.36 1.24
CA ILE A 4 -8.18 0.41 1.72
C ILE A 4 -8.63 -0.99 1.33
N HIS A 5 -7.77 -1.71 0.61
CA HIS A 5 -8.08 -3.05 0.11
C HIS A 5 -7.85 -4.11 1.19
N ILE A 6 -8.61 -5.20 1.18
CA ILE A 6 -8.52 -6.29 2.17
C ILE A 6 -7.10 -6.88 2.27
N THR A 7 -6.39 -6.96 1.14
CA THR A 7 -5.00 -7.45 1.12
C THR A 7 -4.02 -6.54 1.88
N ASP A 8 -4.31 -5.24 1.95
CA ASP A 8 -3.51 -4.30 2.74
C ASP A 8 -3.79 -4.48 4.25
N ILE A 9 -5.03 -4.82 4.62
CA ILE A 9 -5.39 -5.20 6.00
C ILE A 9 -4.66 -6.50 6.40
N GLU A 10 -4.65 -7.51 5.53
CA GLU A 10 -3.90 -8.76 5.76
C GLU A 10 -2.40 -8.51 5.95
N ALA A 11 -1.81 -7.67 5.09
CA ALA A 11 -0.40 -7.30 5.18
C ALA A 11 -0.09 -6.57 6.50
N ALA A 12 -0.96 -5.63 6.91
CA ALA A 12 -0.82 -4.93 8.19
C ALA A 12 -0.96 -5.88 9.39
N ILE A 13 -1.91 -6.82 9.37
CA ILE A 13 -2.06 -7.85 10.41
C ILE A 13 -0.77 -8.68 10.53
N ASN A 14 -0.22 -9.14 9.41
CA ASN A 14 0.99 -9.94 9.40
C ASN A 14 2.22 -9.16 9.90
N HIS A 15 2.30 -7.87 9.55
CA HIS A 15 3.33 -6.97 10.06
C HIS A 15 3.28 -6.84 11.60
N TRP A 16 2.10 -6.67 12.17
CA TRP A 16 1.95 -6.58 13.63
C TRP A 16 2.16 -7.92 14.34
N ARG A 17 1.74 -9.04 13.74
CA ARG A 17 2.03 -10.38 14.28
C ARG A 17 3.53 -10.68 14.35
N ALA A 18 4.31 -10.19 13.39
CA ALA A 18 5.76 -10.36 13.39
C ALA A 18 6.45 -9.52 14.48
N GLN A 19 5.98 -8.29 14.73
CA GLN A 19 6.56 -7.39 15.73
C GLN A 19 6.08 -7.66 17.16
N SER A 20 4.85 -8.13 17.31
CA SER A 20 4.20 -8.37 18.59
C SER A 20 3.51 -9.73 18.53
N PRO A 21 4.29 -10.83 18.56
CA PRO A 21 3.73 -12.17 18.51
C PRO A 21 2.86 -12.43 19.73
N SER A 22 1.84 -13.27 19.54
CA SER A 22 0.99 -13.72 20.64
C SER A 22 1.83 -14.49 21.66
N PRO A 23 1.76 -14.16 22.96
CA PRO A 23 2.55 -14.83 23.99
C PRO A 23 2.14 -16.31 24.18
N ASP A 24 0.89 -16.64 23.90
CA ASP A 24 0.28 -17.96 24.11
C ASP A 24 -0.35 -18.56 22.83
N GLY A 25 -0.25 -17.86 21.70
CA GLY A 25 -0.89 -18.23 20.44
C GLY A 25 -2.38 -17.92 20.35
N VAL A 26 -2.97 -17.31 21.39
CA VAL A 26 -4.40 -17.00 21.49
C VAL A 26 -4.62 -15.48 21.64
N VAL A 27 -3.90 -14.84 22.55
CA VAL A 27 -4.04 -13.40 22.84
C VAL A 27 -3.43 -12.58 21.72
N LEU A 28 -4.24 -11.73 21.08
CA LEU A 28 -3.79 -10.81 20.03
C LEU A 28 -3.30 -9.50 20.64
N ALA A 29 -2.22 -8.94 20.07
CA ALA A 29 -1.82 -7.58 20.36
C ALA A 29 -2.93 -6.58 19.95
N PRO A 30 -3.09 -5.43 20.62
CA PRO A 30 -4.17 -4.47 20.35
C PRO A 30 -4.29 -4.05 18.88
N ALA A 31 -3.15 -3.83 18.21
CA ALA A 31 -3.13 -3.48 16.79
C ALA A 31 -3.66 -4.62 15.89
N VAL A 32 -3.30 -5.86 16.19
CA VAL A 32 -3.78 -7.04 15.46
C VAL A 32 -5.28 -7.22 15.68
N GLN A 33 -5.77 -7.03 16.91
CA GLN A 33 -7.19 -7.12 17.23
C GLN A 33 -8.00 -6.07 16.45
N ALA A 34 -7.56 -4.80 16.47
CA ALA A 34 -8.26 -3.72 15.77
C ALA A 34 -8.34 -3.95 14.25
N LEU A 35 -7.25 -4.43 13.63
CA LEU A 35 -7.24 -4.77 12.20
C LEU A 35 -8.08 -6.04 11.90
N ALA A 36 -8.09 -7.02 12.81
CA ALA A 36 -8.86 -8.25 12.65
C ALA A 36 -10.38 -7.99 12.66
N GLU A 37 -10.86 -7.01 13.43
CA GLU A 37 -12.27 -6.58 13.40
C GLU A 37 -12.65 -6.02 12.01
N VAL A 38 -11.79 -5.18 11.41
CA VAL A 38 -12.00 -4.67 10.05
C VAL A 38 -12.00 -5.81 9.02
N TYR A 39 -11.03 -6.71 9.12
CA TYR A 39 -10.96 -7.89 8.24
C TYR A 39 -12.22 -8.78 8.36
N ALA A 40 -12.69 -9.02 9.58
CA ALA A 40 -13.88 -9.82 9.84
C ALA A 40 -15.15 -9.18 9.26
N ASP A 41 -15.31 -7.86 9.38
CA ASP A 41 -16.43 -7.14 8.77
C ASP A 41 -16.40 -7.24 7.24
N LEU A 42 -15.24 -7.03 6.62
CA LEU A 42 -15.05 -7.18 5.18
C LEU A 42 -15.40 -8.60 4.70
N ALA A 43 -14.88 -9.62 5.39
CA ALA A 43 -15.15 -11.02 5.08
C ALA A 43 -16.64 -11.37 5.22
N TYR A 44 -17.27 -10.93 6.31
CA TYR A 44 -18.70 -11.15 6.56
C TYR A 44 -19.59 -10.52 5.48
N ARG A 45 -19.24 -9.31 5.02
CA ARG A 45 -19.96 -8.59 3.97
C ARG A 45 -19.60 -9.03 2.55
N HIS A 46 -18.63 -9.93 2.39
CA HIS A 46 -18.01 -10.25 1.09
C HIS A 46 -17.48 -9.01 0.35
N SER A 47 -16.99 -8.01 1.07
CA SER A 47 -16.36 -6.81 0.51
C SER A 47 -14.84 -6.96 0.43
N THR A 48 -14.24 -6.36 -0.59
CA THR A 48 -12.77 -6.32 -0.77
C THR A 48 -12.15 -4.99 -0.38
N ALA A 49 -12.95 -3.99 -0.01
CA ALA A 49 -12.45 -2.66 0.33
C ALA A 49 -13.32 -1.96 1.37
N ILE A 50 -12.69 -1.05 2.12
CA ILE A 50 -13.32 -0.17 3.11
C ILE A 50 -12.84 1.27 2.94
N ASP A 51 -13.74 2.23 3.15
CA ASP A 51 -13.37 3.65 3.22
C ASP A 51 -12.65 3.93 4.55
N GLU A 52 -11.56 4.70 4.53
CA GLU A 52 -10.78 5.00 5.74
C GLU A 52 -11.61 5.68 6.84
N ALA A 53 -12.65 6.44 6.46
CA ALA A 53 -13.57 7.07 7.41
C ALA A 53 -14.47 6.08 8.16
N GLN A 54 -14.58 4.83 7.67
CA GLN A 54 -15.36 3.77 8.31
C GLN A 54 -14.53 2.93 9.29
N MET A 55 -13.20 3.08 9.29
CA MET A 55 -12.33 2.37 10.22
C MET A 55 -12.36 3.03 11.60
N SER A 56 -12.21 2.22 12.65
CA SER A 56 -11.93 2.76 13.98
C SER A 56 -10.56 3.47 13.98
N ALA A 57 -10.39 4.47 14.85
CA ALA A 57 -9.13 5.20 14.96
C ALA A 57 -7.93 4.27 15.26
N ALA A 58 -8.15 3.23 16.07
CA ALA A 58 -7.14 2.23 16.39
C ALA A 58 -6.74 1.38 15.17
N ALA A 59 -7.71 0.95 14.35
CA ALA A 59 -7.44 0.18 13.14
C ALA A 59 -6.73 1.04 12.09
N LEU A 60 -7.15 2.30 11.92
CA LEU A 60 -6.50 3.22 10.98
C LEU A 60 -5.06 3.52 11.39
N ALA A 61 -4.81 3.77 12.68
CA ALA A 61 -3.46 3.97 13.20
C ALA A 61 -2.57 2.74 12.96
N ALA A 62 -3.07 1.54 13.26
CA ALA A 62 -2.33 0.29 13.02
C ALA A 62 -2.03 0.05 11.52
N TRP A 63 -2.95 0.43 10.64
CA TRP A 63 -2.73 0.37 9.18
C TRP A 63 -1.71 1.42 8.71
N LEU A 64 -1.75 2.64 9.24
CA LEU A 64 -0.81 3.72 8.91
C LEU A 64 0.63 3.37 9.33
N ASP A 65 0.80 2.74 10.49
CA ASP A 65 2.12 2.27 10.95
C ASP A 65 2.71 1.23 9.98
N TRP A 66 1.90 0.27 9.53
CA TRP A 66 2.33 -0.65 8.48
C TRP A 66 2.64 0.09 7.17
N TYR A 67 1.76 0.98 6.72
CA TYR A 67 1.94 1.76 5.50
C TYR A 67 3.27 2.53 5.48
N ALA A 68 3.68 3.08 6.63
CA ALA A 68 4.94 3.81 6.78
C ALA A 68 6.19 2.93 6.50
N THR A 69 6.06 1.60 6.63
CA THR A 69 7.14 0.65 6.29
C THR A 69 7.22 0.31 4.80
N THR A 70 6.24 0.75 4.01
CA THR A 70 6.19 0.48 2.57
C THR A 70 6.99 1.51 1.74
N PRO A 71 7.38 1.19 0.50
CA PRO A 71 8.01 2.17 -0.38
C PRO A 71 7.07 3.35 -0.66
N ASP A 72 7.57 4.58 -0.48
CA ASP A 72 6.72 5.76 -0.67
C ASP A 72 6.38 5.92 -2.15
N THR A 73 7.36 5.88 -3.06
CA THR A 73 7.13 6.14 -4.49
C THR A 73 7.41 4.93 -5.38
N PRO A 74 6.58 4.69 -6.43
CA PRO A 74 6.84 3.65 -7.41
C PRO A 74 7.86 4.05 -8.50
N CYS A 75 8.43 5.26 -8.40
CA CYS A 75 9.33 5.82 -9.40
C CYS A 75 10.64 5.03 -9.54
N ILE A 76 11.16 4.94 -10.76
CA ILE A 76 12.46 4.32 -11.10
C ILE A 76 13.37 5.31 -11.86
N ALA A 77 13.17 6.61 -11.64
CA ALA A 77 13.86 7.70 -12.34
C ALA A 77 13.78 7.65 -13.88
N ILE A 78 12.70 7.06 -14.41
CA ILE A 78 12.35 7.06 -15.83
C ILE A 78 10.94 7.61 -15.95
N CYS A 79 10.79 8.75 -16.64
CA CYS A 79 9.52 9.43 -16.79
C CYS A 79 9.19 9.62 -18.27
N SER A 80 8.05 9.07 -18.70
CA SER A 80 7.54 9.26 -20.05
C SER A 80 6.39 10.28 -20.12
N THR A 81 5.77 10.61 -18.99
CA THR A 81 4.73 11.65 -18.94
C THR A 81 5.30 13.04 -19.17
N SER A 82 6.55 13.29 -18.74
CA SER A 82 7.29 14.51 -19.11
C SER A 82 7.55 14.64 -20.63
N GLN A 83 7.36 13.56 -21.39
CA GLN A 83 7.50 13.51 -22.85
C GLN A 83 6.14 13.46 -23.56
N GLY A 84 5.02 13.59 -22.81
CA GLY A 84 3.67 13.68 -23.37
C GLY A 84 2.79 12.43 -23.24
N ASP A 85 3.25 11.34 -22.61
CA ASP A 85 2.37 10.20 -22.33
C ASP A 85 1.39 10.49 -21.17
N ASP A 86 0.14 10.03 -21.26
CA ASP A 86 -0.83 10.13 -20.15
C ASP A 86 -0.48 9.20 -18.97
N TRP A 87 0.22 8.10 -19.26
CA TRP A 87 0.63 7.07 -18.29
C TRP A 87 2.13 6.87 -18.37
N CYS A 88 2.81 6.95 -17.22
CA CYS A 88 4.25 6.81 -17.16
C CYS A 88 4.65 5.36 -17.41
N LYS A 89 5.33 5.10 -18.53
CA LYS A 89 5.85 3.76 -18.89
C LYS A 89 6.83 3.21 -17.85
N GLY A 90 7.53 4.08 -17.12
CA GLY A 90 8.46 3.68 -16.06
C GLY A 90 7.76 3.13 -14.82
N CYS A 91 6.89 3.94 -14.19
CA CYS A 91 6.29 3.60 -12.89
C CYS A 91 4.81 3.20 -12.91
N GLY A 92 4.11 3.40 -14.03
CA GLY A 92 2.68 3.06 -14.20
C GLY A 92 1.69 4.09 -13.67
N ARG A 93 2.17 5.19 -13.08
CA ARG A 93 1.31 6.29 -12.61
C ARG A 93 0.74 7.11 -13.77
N SER A 94 -0.47 7.63 -13.62
CA SER A 94 -1.03 8.64 -14.54
C SER A 94 -0.26 9.96 -14.43
N PHE A 95 -0.41 10.84 -15.42
CA PHE A 95 0.17 12.18 -15.38
C PHE A 95 -0.28 12.98 -14.16
N GLU A 96 -1.55 12.85 -13.75
CA GLU A 96 -2.10 13.49 -12.56
C GLU A 96 -1.48 12.93 -11.26
N GLU A 97 -1.38 11.60 -11.15
CA GLU A 97 -0.75 10.94 -9.99
C GLU A 97 0.74 11.30 -9.88
N VAL A 98 1.43 11.48 -11.00
CA VAL A 98 2.84 11.94 -11.01
C VAL A 98 2.95 13.36 -10.47
N GLN A 99 2.09 14.28 -10.92
CA GLN A 99 2.14 15.69 -10.51
C GLN A 99 1.75 15.90 -9.05
N HIS A 100 0.68 15.24 -8.61
CA HIS A 100 0.09 15.49 -7.31
C HIS A 100 0.58 14.53 -6.22
N TRP A 101 1.53 13.63 -6.54
CA TRP A 101 2.03 12.62 -5.58
C TRP A 101 2.36 13.17 -4.19
N PRO A 102 3.05 14.32 -4.03
CA PRO A 102 3.39 14.84 -2.70
C PRO A 102 2.16 15.27 -1.87
N ALA A 103 1.06 15.63 -2.53
CA ALA A 103 -0.19 16.06 -1.89
C ALA A 103 -1.18 14.91 -1.65
N MET A 104 -0.96 13.74 -2.26
CA MET A 104 -1.82 12.57 -2.08
C MET A 104 -1.66 11.98 -0.68
N GLY A 105 -2.78 11.67 -0.03
CA GLY A 105 -2.81 10.97 1.24
C GLY A 105 -2.41 9.49 1.14
N PRO A 106 -2.13 8.83 2.27
CA PRO A 106 -1.70 7.42 2.31
C PRO A 106 -2.61 6.47 1.54
N VAL A 107 -3.93 6.58 1.71
CA VAL A 107 -4.91 5.70 1.05
C VAL A 107 -4.96 5.94 -0.46
N GLN A 108 -4.84 7.19 -0.90
CA GLN A 108 -4.75 7.53 -2.32
C GLN A 108 -3.48 6.95 -2.96
N LYS A 109 -2.33 7.14 -2.30
CA LYS A 109 -1.05 6.57 -2.76
C LYS A 109 -1.10 5.05 -2.80
N ARG A 110 -1.69 4.41 -1.79
CA ARG A 110 -1.86 2.97 -1.72
C ARG A 110 -2.74 2.45 -2.86
N ALA A 111 -3.85 3.11 -3.17
CA ALA A 111 -4.71 2.76 -4.30
C ALA A 111 -3.95 2.78 -5.63
N THR A 112 -3.12 3.80 -5.88
CA THR A 112 -2.23 3.84 -7.04
C THR A 112 -1.27 2.65 -7.07
N TRP A 113 -0.64 2.34 -5.94
CA TRP A 113 0.26 1.19 -5.83
C TRP A 113 -0.43 -0.15 -6.07
N GLN A 114 -1.66 -0.32 -5.59
CA GLN A 114 -2.46 -1.53 -5.78
C GLN A 114 -2.75 -1.70 -7.28
N ARG A 115 -3.26 -0.65 -7.92
CA ARG A 115 -3.54 -0.60 -9.36
C ARG A 115 -2.32 -0.96 -10.20
N ILE A 116 -1.19 -0.29 -10.00
CA ILE A 116 0.00 -0.50 -10.85
C ILE A 116 0.59 -1.90 -10.68
N GLN A 117 0.51 -2.48 -9.47
CA GLN A 117 0.99 -3.83 -9.21
C GLN A 117 0.06 -4.87 -9.83
N HIS A 118 -1.25 -4.63 -9.80
CA HIS A 118 -2.22 -5.49 -10.47
C HIS A 118 -2.06 -5.45 -12.00
N GLU A 119 -1.88 -4.26 -12.59
CA GLU A 119 -1.65 -4.11 -14.02
C GLU A 119 -0.32 -4.73 -14.46
N GLY A 120 0.77 -4.52 -13.71
CA GLY A 120 2.08 -5.14 -13.97
C GLY A 120 2.73 -4.75 -15.32
N THR A 121 2.19 -3.75 -16.02
CA THR A 121 2.62 -3.40 -17.39
C THR A 121 3.81 -2.45 -17.44
N ALA A 122 4.02 -1.65 -16.39
CA ALA A 122 5.09 -0.66 -16.33
C ALA A 122 6.49 -1.30 -16.27
N TRP A 123 7.50 -0.59 -16.79
CA TRP A 123 8.86 -1.13 -16.94
C TRP A 123 9.53 -1.54 -15.64
N ARG A 124 9.15 -0.93 -14.51
CA ARG A 124 9.59 -1.34 -13.17
C ARG A 124 9.25 -2.79 -12.79
N PHE A 125 8.34 -3.44 -13.52
CA PHE A 125 7.97 -4.84 -13.31
C PHE A 125 8.59 -5.79 -14.35
N ASN A 126 9.22 -5.26 -15.39
CA ASN A 126 9.78 -6.06 -16.49
C ASN A 126 11.16 -5.57 -16.95
N ARG A 127 11.23 -4.56 -17.82
CA ARG A 127 12.43 -4.10 -18.53
C ARG A 127 13.48 -3.45 -17.64
N TYR A 128 13.05 -2.80 -16.56
CA TYR A 128 13.89 -2.07 -15.61
C TYR A 128 13.54 -2.44 -14.16
N ALA A 129 13.33 -3.74 -13.92
CA ALA A 129 12.95 -4.25 -12.59
C ALA A 129 14.06 -4.07 -11.55
N GLU A 130 15.32 -4.11 -11.98
CA GLU A 130 16.50 -3.89 -11.14
C GLU A 130 16.48 -2.53 -10.45
N ARG A 131 16.04 -1.46 -11.14
CA ARG A 131 15.94 -0.11 -10.58
C ARG A 131 14.90 -0.01 -9.46
N ALA A 132 13.86 -0.84 -9.51
CA ALA A 132 12.90 -0.90 -8.41
C ALA A 132 13.51 -1.56 -7.16
N GLN A 133 14.46 -2.49 -7.33
CA GLN A 133 15.14 -3.17 -6.24
C GLN A 133 16.23 -2.30 -5.59
N GLU A 134 16.96 -1.51 -6.37
CA GLU A 134 17.94 -0.54 -5.87
C GLU A 134 17.31 0.42 -4.86
N ASN A 135 16.17 1.03 -5.22
CA ASN A 135 15.42 1.94 -4.35
C ASN A 135 14.96 1.29 -3.02
N LEU A 136 14.69 -0.02 -3.03
CA LEU A 136 14.32 -0.76 -1.80
C LEU A 136 15.51 -0.97 -0.88
N ASN A 137 16.69 -1.22 -1.45
CA ASN A 137 17.91 -1.45 -0.69
C ASN A 137 18.44 -0.16 -0.06
N GLU A 138 18.36 0.97 -0.78
CA GLU A 138 18.71 2.29 -0.25
C GLU A 138 17.89 2.67 0.98
N LYS A 139 16.59 2.31 1.03
CA LYS A 139 15.74 2.56 2.20
C LYS A 139 16.08 1.71 3.43
N ARG A 140 16.85 0.64 3.28
CA ARG A 140 17.22 -0.27 4.37
C ARG A 140 18.56 0.06 5.02
N LEU A 141 19.33 0.96 4.40
CA LEU A 141 20.63 1.47 4.89
C LEU A 141 20.40 2.75 5.69
#